data_AF-A0A7X7FVC5-F1
#
_entry.id   AF-A0A7X7FVC5-F1
#
_cell.length_a   1.000
_cell.length_b   1.000
_cell.length_c   1.000
_cell.angle_alpha   90.00
_cell.angle_beta   90.00
_cell.angle_gamma   90.00
#
_symmetry.space_group_name_H-M   'P 1'
#
loop_
_entity.id
_entity.type
_entity.pdbx_description
1 polymer ?
#
loop_
_entity_poly.entity_id
_entity_poly.type
_entity_poly.pdbx_seq_one_letter_code
_entity_poly.pdbx_strand_id
1 'polypeptide(L)'
;MNGLREVAEWTCGFEVRGVPAVFQVSFMPEGADPVVDFRSSLQADFEKGKAFWQALHERGVRTTARNFWFLSTAHTDEDIERTLRSTAEALGWHWPKPNEFWNEGETTP
;
A
#
# COMPACT_ATOMS: atom_id res chain seq x y z
N MET A 1 7.94 0.22 -2.65
CA MET A 1 7.07 1.35 -2.25
C MET A 1 6.27 1.93 -3.41
N ASN A 2 6.84 2.08 -4.61
CA ASN A 2 6.12 2.69 -5.76
C ASN A 2 4.78 2.03 -6.08
N GLY A 3 4.69 0.70 -6.08
CA GLY A 3 3.40 0.01 -6.31
C GLY A 3 2.30 0.38 -5.32
N LEU A 4 2.62 0.62 -4.04
CA LEU A 4 1.61 1.08 -3.05
C LEU A 4 1.15 2.51 -3.32
N ARG A 5 2.04 3.38 -3.83
CA ARG A 5 1.68 4.75 -4.22
C ARG A 5 0.79 4.74 -5.45
N GLU A 6 1.08 3.87 -6.41
CA GLU A 6 0.24 3.67 -7.59
C GLU A 6 -1.15 3.18 -7.18
N VAL A 7 -1.24 2.15 -6.32
CA VAL A 7 -2.53 1.71 -5.76
C VAL A 7 -3.28 2.88 -5.10
N ALA A 8 -2.59 3.71 -4.30
CA ALA A 8 -3.18 4.86 -3.63
C ALA A 8 -3.77 5.91 -4.58
N GLU A 9 -3.07 6.20 -5.69
CA GLU A 9 -3.53 7.14 -6.73
C GLU A 9 -4.87 6.70 -7.34
N TRP A 10 -5.06 5.40 -7.56
CA TRP A 10 -6.26 4.86 -8.20
C TRP A 10 -7.44 4.63 -7.25
N THR A 11 -7.18 4.54 -5.94
CA THR A 11 -8.21 4.25 -4.94
C THR A 11 -8.53 5.43 -4.02
N CYS A 12 -7.99 6.62 -4.29
CA CYS A 12 -8.01 7.81 -3.41
C CYS A 12 -7.46 7.50 -1.99
N GLY A 13 -6.59 6.51 -1.87
CA GLY A 13 -6.47 5.73 -0.65
C GLY A 13 -5.07 5.78 -0.08
N PHE A 14 -4.88 6.60 0.95
CA PHE A 14 -3.71 6.70 1.84
C PHE A 14 -2.42 7.30 1.28
N GLU A 15 -1.61 7.84 2.18
CA GLU A 15 -0.25 8.32 1.93
C GLU A 15 0.78 7.27 2.37
N VAL A 16 1.88 7.14 1.61
CA VAL A 16 3.01 6.25 1.93
C VAL A 16 4.26 7.08 2.27
N ARG A 17 4.71 7.01 3.53
CA ARG A 17 5.87 7.75 4.06
C ARG A 17 6.93 6.84 4.66
N GLY A 18 8.19 7.24 4.60
CA GLY A 18 9.32 6.52 5.20
C GLY A 18 10.39 6.14 4.18
N VAL A 19 11.16 5.11 4.49
CA VAL A 19 12.26 4.60 3.67
C VAL A 19 11.92 3.20 3.12
N PRO A 20 12.59 2.72 2.05
CA PRO A 20 12.23 1.45 1.40
C PRO A 20 12.06 0.24 2.34
N ALA A 21 12.94 0.12 3.34
CA ALA A 21 12.90 -0.99 4.29
C ALA A 21 11.85 -0.84 5.40
N VAL A 22 11.47 0.40 5.75
CA VAL A 22 10.52 0.69 6.83
C VAL A 22 9.70 1.91 6.46
N PHE A 23 8.40 1.70 6.28
CA PHE A 23 7.49 2.75 5.87
C PHE A 23 6.13 2.61 6.56
N GLN A 24 5.35 3.68 6.50
CA GLN A 24 4.02 3.75 7.08
C GLN A 24 3.01 4.11 6.00
N VAL A 25 1.84 3.50 6.12
CA VAL A 25 0.62 3.87 5.38
C VAL A 25 -0.32 4.59 6.34
N SER A 26 -0.87 5.74 5.93
CA SER A 26 -1.88 6.44 6.73
C SER A 26 -2.93 7.11 5.85
N PHE A 27 -4.19 7.07 6.28
CA PHE A 27 -5.27 7.78 5.61
C PHE A 27 -5.35 9.19 6.16
N MET A 28 -4.99 10.18 5.34
CA MET A 28 -5.10 11.59 5.70
C MET A 28 -6.40 12.15 5.12
N PRO A 29 -7.15 12.98 5.87
CA PRO A 29 -8.27 13.70 5.30
C PRO A 29 -7.78 14.71 4.26
N GLU A 30 -8.66 15.09 3.34
CA GLU A 30 -8.36 16.11 2.34
C GLU A 30 -8.00 17.44 3.02
N GLY A 31 -6.92 18.09 2.54
CA GLY A 31 -6.43 19.35 3.10
C GLY A 31 -5.67 19.22 4.43
N ALA A 32 -5.38 18.01 4.91
CA ALA A 32 -4.52 17.81 6.08
C ALA A 32 -3.10 18.36 5.87
N ASP A 33 -2.50 18.89 6.94
CA ASP A 33 -1.10 19.30 6.87
C ASP A 33 -0.18 18.10 6.61
N PRO A 34 0.95 18.29 5.89
CA PRO A 34 1.96 17.26 5.73
C PRO A 34 2.42 16.66 7.07
N VAL A 35 2.50 15.33 7.13
CA VAL A 35 2.96 14.65 8.35
C VAL A 35 4.48 14.72 8.46
N VAL A 36 4.95 15.69 9.24
CA VAL A 36 6.39 15.92 9.51
C VAL A 36 6.76 15.69 10.97
N ASP A 37 5.77 15.54 11.84
CA ASP A 37 5.96 15.32 13.26
C ASP A 37 4.84 14.46 13.86
N PHE A 38 4.92 14.22 15.16
CA PHE A 38 3.90 13.45 15.87
C PHE A 38 2.52 14.14 15.83
N ARG A 39 2.45 15.47 15.96
CA ARG A 39 1.17 16.18 16.06
C ARG A 39 0.41 16.17 14.75
N SER A 40 1.08 16.48 13.65
CA SER A 40 0.55 16.38 12.29
C SER A 40 0.08 14.96 11.98
N SER A 41 0.74 13.92 12.51
CA SER A 41 0.31 12.52 12.33
C SER A 41 -1.03 12.17 12.99
N LEU A 42 -1.50 12.96 13.97
CA LEU A 42 -2.77 12.72 14.66
C LEU A 42 -4.00 13.11 13.81
N GLN A 43 -3.80 13.80 12.69
CA GLN A 43 -4.86 14.11 11.73
C GLN A 43 -5.33 12.89 10.93
N ALA A 44 -4.59 11.78 10.98
CA ALA A 44 -4.92 10.57 10.25
C ALA A 44 -6.26 9.97 10.72
N ASP A 45 -7.03 9.44 9.77
CA ASP A 45 -8.22 8.64 10.04
C ASP A 45 -7.81 7.25 10.54
N PHE A 46 -7.79 7.11 11.87
CA PHE A 46 -7.39 5.88 12.54
C PHE A 46 -8.39 4.74 12.33
N GLU A 47 -9.68 5.02 12.20
CA GLU A 47 -10.70 3.97 12.00
C GLU A 47 -10.59 3.40 10.58
N LYS A 48 -10.38 4.25 9.57
CA LYS A 48 -10.09 3.79 8.21
C LYS A 48 -8.78 3.01 8.14
N GLY A 49 -7.74 3.49 8.84
CA GLY A 49 -6.48 2.77 8.99
C GLY A 49 -6.62 1.40 9.64
N LYS A 50 -7.49 1.28 10.64
CA LYS A 50 -7.77 0.01 11.34
C LYS A 50 -8.58 -0.95 10.47
N ALA A 51 -9.59 -0.47 9.77
CA ALA A 51 -10.37 -1.28 8.84
C ALA A 51 -9.49 -1.83 7.70
N PHE A 52 -8.60 -0.99 7.16
CA PHE A 52 -7.61 -1.41 6.17
C PHE A 52 -6.64 -2.47 6.73
N TRP A 53 -6.12 -2.26 7.94
CA TRP A 53 -5.26 -3.23 8.62
C TRP A 53 -5.95 -4.59 8.80
N GLN A 54 -7.23 -4.61 9.20
CA GLN A 54 -8.02 -5.83 9.31
C GLN A 54 -8.20 -6.52 7.95
N ALA A 55 -8.56 -5.76 6.91
CA ALA A 55 -8.76 -6.28 5.57
C ALA A 55 -7.47 -6.88 4.97
N LEU A 56 -6.30 -6.31 5.26
CA LEU A 56 -5.00 -6.87 4.88
C LEU A 56 -4.71 -8.18 5.60
N HIS A 57 -5.00 -8.25 6.91
CA HIS A 57 -4.78 -9.45 7.72
C HIS A 57 -5.63 -10.62 7.24
N GLU A 58 -6.89 -10.38 6.89
CA GLU A 58 -7.78 -11.38 6.28
C GLU A 58 -7.24 -11.93 4.95
N ARG A 59 -6.43 -11.14 4.24
CA ARG A 59 -5.76 -11.51 2.98
C ARG A 59 -4.33 -12.03 3.17
N GLY A 60 -3.91 -12.25 4.41
CA GLY A 60 -2.60 -12.82 4.75
C GLY A 60 -1.44 -11.81 4.74
N VAL A 61 -1.70 -10.52 4.53
CA VAL A 61 -0.69 -9.46 4.61
C VAL A 61 -0.62 -8.94 6.05
N ARG A 62 0.53 -9.11 6.70
CA ARG A 62 0.72 -8.75 8.11
C ARG A 62 1.49 -7.45 8.26
N THR A 63 0.83 -6.45 8.82
CA THR A 63 1.41 -5.15 9.20
C THR A 63 1.12 -4.86 10.67
N THR A 64 1.76 -3.83 11.23
CA THR A 64 1.47 -3.41 12.61
C THR A 64 0.13 -2.68 12.70
N ALA A 65 -0.44 -2.59 13.91
CA ALA A 65 -1.72 -1.90 14.15
C ALA A 65 -1.71 -0.40 13.79
N ARG A 66 -0.52 0.20 13.60
CA ARG A 66 -0.33 1.58 13.13
C ARG A 66 0.06 1.66 11.65
N ASN A 67 -0.13 0.57 10.92
CA ASN A 67 0.19 0.42 9.51
C ASN A 67 1.66 0.72 9.20
N PHE A 68 2.58 0.31 10.09
CA PHE A 68 4.00 0.21 9.74
C PHE A 68 4.28 -1.11 9.03
N TRP A 69 5.14 -1.02 8.02
CA TRP A 69 5.55 -2.09 7.14
C TRP A 69 7.06 -2.24 7.20
N PHE A 70 7.51 -3.48 7.18
CA PHE A 70 8.92 -3.83 7.25
C PHE A 70 9.23 -4.74 6.06
N LEU A 71 10.14 -4.29 5.22
CA LEU A 71 10.67 -5.09 4.12
C LEU A 71 12.00 -5.69 4.56
N SER A 72 12.07 -7.03 4.51
CA SER A 72 13.28 -7.82 4.73
C SER A 72 13.80 -8.37 3.42
N THR A 73 15.09 -8.67 3.34
CA THR A 73 15.74 -9.37 2.21
C THR A 73 15.22 -10.78 1.98
N ALA A 74 14.44 -11.33 2.92
CA ALA A 74 13.77 -12.61 2.75
C ALA A 74 12.54 -12.55 1.84
N HIS A 75 11.98 -11.37 1.58
CA HIS A 75 10.82 -11.23 0.69
C HIS A 75 11.25 -11.30 -0.77
N THR A 76 10.47 -12.03 -1.56
CA THR A 76 10.65 -12.14 -3.01
C THR A 76 9.82 -11.11 -3.75
N ASP A 77 10.04 -10.97 -5.06
CA ASP A 77 9.18 -10.16 -5.92
C ASP A 77 7.73 -10.68 -5.93
N GLU A 78 7.54 -12.01 -5.85
CA GLU A 78 6.22 -12.62 -5.71
C GLU A 78 5.52 -12.21 -4.40
N ASP A 79 6.25 -12.13 -3.28
CA ASP A 79 5.69 -11.61 -2.03
C ASP A 79 5.24 -10.15 -2.17
N ILE A 80 6.00 -9.34 -2.92
CA ILE A 80 5.67 -7.94 -3.21
C ILE A 80 4.41 -7.87 -4.08
N GLU A 81 4.34 -8.62 -5.18
CA GLU A 81 3.19 -8.64 -6.08
C GLU A 81 1.91 -9.10 -5.38
N ARG A 82 1.98 -10.18 -4.61
CA ARG A 82 0.86 -10.66 -3.80
C ARG A 82 0.38 -9.59 -2.83
N THR A 83 1.32 -8.90 -2.18
CA THR A 83 1.02 -7.82 -1.24
C THR A 83 0.33 -6.64 -1.91
N LEU A 84 0.78 -6.23 -3.10
CA LEU A 84 0.16 -5.16 -3.88
C LEU A 84 -1.26 -5.53 -4.31
N ARG A 85 -1.45 -6.78 -4.79
CA ARG A 85 -2.78 -7.30 -5.13
C ARG A 85 -3.73 -7.28 -3.94
N SER A 86 -3.32 -7.85 -2.81
CA SER A 86 -4.14 -7.85 -1.59
C SER A 86 -4.43 -6.46 -1.07
N THR A 87 -3.51 -5.51 -1.25
CA THR A 87 -3.71 -4.11 -0.87
C THR A 87 -4.77 -3.43 -1.74
N ALA A 88 -4.68 -3.60 -3.06
CA ALA A 88 -5.71 -3.13 -3.98
C ALA A 88 -7.09 -3.71 -3.64
N GLU A 89 -7.15 -5.03 -3.43
CA GLU A 89 -8.41 -5.73 -3.11
C GLU A 89 -9.00 -5.30 -1.77
N ALA A 90 -8.15 -4.98 -0.77
CA ALA A 90 -8.58 -4.44 0.50
C ALA A 90 -9.19 -3.04 0.37
N LEU A 91 -8.79 -2.29 -0.66
CA LEU A 91 -9.36 -0.98 -1.02
C LEU A 91 -10.55 -1.10 -1.99
N GLY A 92 -10.95 -2.31 -2.37
CA GLY A 92 -12.04 -2.55 -3.32
C GLY A 92 -11.64 -2.43 -4.80
N TRP A 93 -10.34 -2.50 -5.12
CA TRP A 93 -9.79 -2.46 -6.47
C TRP A 93 -9.16 -3.79 -6.88
N HIS A 94 -9.25 -4.18 -8.16
CA HIS A 94 -8.62 -5.42 -8.65
C HIS A 94 -7.31 -5.10 -9.41
N TRP A 95 -6.20 -5.70 -8.96
CA TRP A 95 -4.84 -5.47 -9.48
C TRP A 95 -4.19 -6.76 -10.03
N PRO A 96 -3.47 -6.72 -11.17
CA PRO A 96 -3.27 -5.59 -12.08
C PRO A 96 -4.50 -5.37 -12.97
N LYS A 97 -4.58 -4.24 -13.71
CA LYS A 97 -5.56 -4.13 -14.80
C LYS A 97 -5.39 -5.33 -15.73
N PRO A 98 -6.46 -5.88 -16.33
CA PRO A 98 -6.36 -7.02 -17.23
C PRO A 98 -5.36 -6.91 -18.39
N ASN A 99 -4.81 -5.73 -18.71
CA ASN A 99 -4.08 -5.49 -19.97
C ASN A 99 -2.72 -4.74 -19.85
N GLU A 100 -2.14 -4.47 -18.68
CA GLU A 100 -0.98 -3.54 -18.59
C GLU A 100 0.39 -4.14 -18.19
N PHE A 101 0.51 -5.41 -17.79
CA PHE A 101 1.78 -5.91 -17.25
C PHE A 101 2.30 -7.25 -17.80
N TRP A 102 1.97 -7.60 -19.06
CA TRP A 102 2.78 -8.50 -19.89
C TRP A 102 2.64 -8.12 -21.37
N ASN A 103 3.39 -7.10 -21.81
CA ASN A 103 3.81 -6.95 -23.21
C ASN A 103 5.33 -6.68 -23.24
N GLU A 104 6.08 -7.50 -22.52
CA GLU A 104 7.52 -7.69 -22.76
C GLU A 104 7.71 -9.17 -23.09
N GLY A 105 7.57 -9.52 -24.37
CA GLY A 105 7.77 -10.91 -24.78
C GLY A 105 7.11 -11.39 -26.07
N GLU A 106 6.94 -10.56 -27.10
CA GLU A 106 6.92 -11.11 -28.47
C GLU A 106 8.31 -10.95 -29.08
N THR A 107 9.06 -12.04 -29.00
CA THR A 107 10.30 -12.28 -29.75
C THR A 107 9.93 -12.67 -31.17
N THR A 108 10.14 -11.72 -32.10
CA THR A 108 10.61 -11.86 -33.50
C THR A 108 9.80 -12.73 -34.51
N PRO A 109 9.82 -12.41 -35.83
CA PRO A 109 11.00 -12.11 -36.65
C PRO A 109 11.13 -10.65 -37.13
#